data_AF-A0A7W7MCT7-F1
#
_entry.id   AF-A0A7W7MCT7-F1
#
_cell.length_a   1.000
_cell.length_b   1.000
_cell.length_c   1.000
_cell.angle_alpha   90.00
_cell.angle_beta   90.00
_cell.angle_gamma   90.00
#
_symmetry.space_group_name_H-M   'P 1'
#
loop_
_entity.id
_entity.type
_entity.pdbx_description
1 polymer ?
#
loop_
_entity_poly.entity_id
_entity_poly.type
_entity_poly.pdbx_seq_one_letter_code
_entity_poly.pdbx_strand_id
1 'polypeptide(L)'
;MPDQPIFYPVLNEDYAVRIARDWNVPASGVGFVTRFEVDAAFAARYPVRQAGGDTILELWVPAEELEEFNDHIVGTIEVVREFR
;
A
#
# COMPACT_ATOMS: atom_id res chain seq x y z
N MET A 1 17.05 13.53 3.66
CA MET A 1 16.46 12.27 4.13
C MET A 1 15.41 11.89 3.09
N PRO A 2 15.10 10.63 2.80
CA PRO A 2 13.79 10.41 2.19
C PRO A 2 12.78 10.88 3.24
N ASP A 3 11.95 11.87 2.91
CA ASP A 3 10.94 12.42 3.84
C ASP A 3 9.89 11.37 4.25
N GLN A 4 9.93 10.19 3.60
CA GLN A 4 9.09 9.04 3.87
C GLN A 4 9.94 7.82 4.27
N PRO A 5 10.04 7.49 5.57
CA PRO A 5 10.91 6.42 6.07
C PRO A 5 10.35 5.01 5.85
N ILE A 6 9.09 4.88 5.43
CA ILE A 6 8.41 3.59 5.26
C ILE A 6 7.56 3.56 3.99
N PHE A 7 7.50 2.39 3.36
CA PHE A 7 6.45 2.01 2.43
C PHE A 7 5.35 1.27 3.20
N TYR A 8 4.08 1.65 2.98
CA TYR A 8 2.94 1.13 3.75
C TYR A 8 1.80 0.65 2.84
N PRO A 9 1.89 -0.57 2.28
CA PRO A 9 0.78 -1.13 1.54
C PRO A 9 -0.37 -1.46 2.49
N VAL A 10 -1.58 -1.04 2.12
CA VAL A 10 -2.80 -1.36 2.86
C VAL A 10 -3.28 -2.76 2.52
N LEU A 11 -3.91 -3.43 3.50
CA LEU A 11 -4.38 -4.81 3.38
C LEU A 11 -5.90 -4.91 3.10
N ASN A 12 -6.57 -3.77 2.86
CA ASN A 12 -8.00 -3.73 2.59
C ASN A 12 -8.31 -2.77 1.42
N GLU A 13 -8.99 -3.27 0.39
CA GLU A 13 -9.40 -2.50 -0.79
C GLU A 13 -10.33 -1.33 -0.43
N ASP A 14 -11.28 -1.50 0.50
CA ASP A 14 -12.20 -0.43 0.89
C ASP A 14 -11.44 0.77 1.46
N TYR A 15 -10.36 0.50 2.20
CA TYR A 15 -9.50 1.56 2.71
C TYR A 15 -8.65 2.19 1.61
N ALA A 16 -8.08 1.39 0.70
CA ALA A 16 -7.37 1.89 -0.47
C ALA A 16 -8.25 2.82 -1.33
N VAL A 17 -9.52 2.44 -1.53
CA VAL A 17 -10.53 3.24 -2.24
C VAL A 17 -10.78 4.55 -1.54
N ARG A 18 -10.93 4.55 -0.21
CA ARG A 18 -11.10 5.78 0.57
C ARG A 18 -9.89 6.70 0.43
N ILE A 19 -8.67 6.18 0.52
CA ILE A 19 -7.44 6.97 0.29
C ILE A 19 -7.48 7.60 -1.12
N ALA A 20 -7.70 6.78 -2.14
CA ALA A 20 -7.67 7.23 -3.53
C ALA A 20 -8.76 8.28 -3.82
N ARG A 21 -10.00 8.04 -3.41
CA ARG A 21 -11.15 8.89 -3.71
C ARG A 21 -11.23 10.12 -2.82
N ASP A 22 -11.06 9.95 -1.50
CA ASP A 22 -11.35 11.00 -0.53
C ASP A 22 -10.13 11.89 -0.25
N TRP A 23 -8.91 11.39 -0.50
CA TRP A 23 -7.67 12.14 -0.24
C TRP A 23 -6.86 12.42 -1.51
N ASN A 24 -6.56 11.41 -2.35
CA ASN A 24 -5.69 11.62 -3.52
C ASN A 24 -6.36 12.43 -4.63
N VAL A 25 -7.64 12.18 -4.94
CA VAL A 25 -8.37 12.98 -5.94
C VAL A 25 -8.41 14.47 -5.56
N PRO A 26 -8.81 14.88 -4.33
CA PRO A 26 -8.74 16.30 -3.95
C PRO A 26 -7.33 16.90 -3.99
N ALA A 27 -6.30 16.11 -3.67
CA ALA A 27 -4.92 16.59 -3.60
C ALA A 27 -4.21 16.66 -4.96
N SER A 28 -4.57 15.79 -5.91
CA SER A 28 -3.80 15.56 -7.15
C SER A 28 -4.66 15.48 -8.42
N GLY A 29 -5.99 15.59 -8.30
CA GLY A 29 -6.94 15.54 -9.42
C GLY A 29 -7.22 14.14 -9.97
N VAL A 30 -6.55 13.11 -9.44
CA VAL A 30 -6.73 11.70 -9.82
C VAL A 30 -6.31 10.80 -8.66
N GLY A 31 -6.94 9.64 -8.53
CA GLY A 31 -6.59 8.62 -7.55
C GLY A 31 -6.66 7.23 -8.16
N PHE A 32 -5.67 6.39 -7.85
CA PHE A 32 -5.61 5.01 -8.30
C PHE A 32 -5.56 4.07 -7.10
N VAL A 33 -6.22 2.91 -7.23
CA VAL A 33 -5.98 1.76 -6.37
C VAL A 33 -5.22 0.73 -7.17
N THR A 34 -4.00 0.42 -6.73
CA THR A 34 -3.21 -0.68 -7.28
C THR A 34 -3.27 -1.89 -6.36
N ARG A 35 -3.30 -3.08 -6.96
CA ARG A 35 -3.25 -4.36 -6.26
C ARG A 35 -2.04 -5.13 -6.77
N PHE A 36 -1.37 -5.81 -5.85
CA PHE A 36 -0.26 -6.70 -6.15
C PHE A 36 -0.30 -7.88 -5.18
N GLU A 37 0.34 -8.98 -5.57
CA GLU A 37 0.59 -10.12 -4.70
C GLU A 37 2.06 -10.08 -4.27
N VAL A 38 2.35 -10.57 -3.06
CA VAL A 38 3.71 -10.66 -2.51
C VAL A 38 3.87 -12.02 -1.87
N ASP A 39 5.07 -12.59 -1.92
CA ASP A 39 5.35 -13.86 -1.25
C ASP A 39 4.98 -13.78 0.25
N ALA A 40 4.09 -14.68 0.69
CA ALA A 40 3.50 -14.62 2.02
C ALA A 40 4.54 -14.90 3.14
N ALA A 41 5.53 -15.77 2.87
CA ALA A 41 6.56 -16.10 3.84
C ALA A 41 7.51 -14.92 4.06
N PHE A 42 7.84 -14.21 2.98
CA PHE A 42 8.58 -12.96 3.02
C PHE A 42 7.78 -11.86 3.73
N ALA A 43 6.52 -11.63 3.33
CA ALA A 43 5.68 -10.58 3.90
C ALA A 43 5.41 -10.76 5.41
N ALA A 44 5.42 -12.00 5.91
CA ALA A 44 5.27 -12.30 7.34
C ALA A 44 6.38 -11.71 8.24
N ARG A 45 7.50 -11.24 7.67
CA ARG A 45 8.53 -10.49 8.40
C ARG A 45 8.00 -9.14 8.93
N TYR A 46 6.99 -8.56 8.28
CA TYR A 46 6.41 -7.27 8.64
C TYR A 46 5.12 -7.49 9.45
N PRO A 47 5.08 -7.07 10.73
CA PRO A 47 3.85 -7.16 11.51
C PRO A 47 2.74 -6.28 10.91
N VAL A 48 1.53 -6.82 10.80
CA VAL A 48 0.36 -6.03 10.44
C VAL A 48 0.13 -4.96 11.51
N ARG A 49 0.03 -3.71 11.07
CA ARG A 49 -0.24 -2.54 11.91
C ARG A 49 -1.65 -2.05 11.68
N GLN A 50 -2.30 -1.65 12.75
CA GLN A 50 -3.57 -0.94 12.70
C GLN A 50 -3.30 0.57 12.80
N ALA A 51 -3.34 1.29 11.68
CA ALA A 51 -3.07 2.72 11.63
C ALA A 51 -4.36 3.55 11.76
N GLY A 52 -4.99 3.48 12.94
CA GLY A 52 -6.24 4.20 13.24
C GLY A 52 -7.42 3.26 13.44
N GLY A 53 -8.55 3.53 12.78
CA GLY A 53 -9.78 2.72 12.91
C GLY A 53 -9.57 1.24 12.57
N ASP A 54 -10.47 0.37 13.03
CA ASP A 54 -10.32 -1.09 13.02
C ASP A 54 -10.09 -1.72 11.63
N THR A 55 -10.46 -1.02 10.57
CA THR A 55 -10.31 -1.51 9.18
C THR A 55 -9.02 -1.04 8.51
N ILE A 56 -8.21 -0.21 9.19
CA ILE A 56 -7.00 0.38 8.63
C ILE A 56 -5.82 -0.54 8.96
N LEU A 57 -5.63 -1.55 8.12
CA LEU A 57 -4.56 -2.53 8.27
C LEU A 57 -3.48 -2.30 7.21
N GLU A 58 -2.23 -2.23 7.64
CA GLU A 58 -1.06 -1.91 6.82
C GLU A 58 0.13 -2.80 7.19
N LEU A 59 1.04 -3.02 6.24
CA LEU A 59 2.42 -3.41 6.56
C LEU A 59 3.27 -2.16 6.64
N TRP A 60 4.29 -2.15 7.50
CA TRP A 60 5.28 -1.06 7.53
C TRP A 60 6.62 -1.63 7.11
N VAL A 61 6.99 -1.38 5.85
CA VAL A 61 8.24 -1.82 5.24
C VAL A 61 9.24 -0.66 5.31
N PRO A 62 10.42 -0.83 5.92
CA PRO A 62 11.45 0.21 5.92
C PRO A 62 11.80 0.63 4.49
N ALA A 63 11.99 1.93 4.25
CA ALA A 63 12.29 2.44 2.91
C ALA A 63 13.57 1.83 2.31
N GLU A 64 14.54 1.48 3.16
CA GLU A 64 15.76 0.78 2.78
C GLU A 64 15.54 -0.68 2.32
N GLU A 65 14.42 -1.31 2.68
CA GLU A 65 14.06 -2.67 2.29
C GLU A 65 13.09 -2.71 1.09
N LEU A 66 12.69 -1.55 0.56
CA LEU A 66 11.70 -1.47 -0.51
C LEU A 66 12.16 -2.18 -1.80
N GLU A 67 13.45 -2.18 -2.09
CA GLU A 67 14.01 -2.90 -3.23
C GLU A 67 13.82 -4.42 -3.09
N GLU A 68 14.19 -5.00 -1.92
CA GLU A 68 13.95 -6.42 -1.62
C GLU A 68 12.44 -6.74 -1.63
N PHE A 69 11.61 -5.85 -1.08
CA PHE A 69 10.17 -6.04 -1.11
C PHE A 69 9.62 -6.15 -2.54
N ASN A 70 10.10 -5.32 -3.46
CA ASN A 70 9.68 -5.34 -4.85
C ASN A 70 10.10 -6.63 -5.58
N ASP A 71 11.26 -7.19 -5.25
CA ASP A 71 11.72 -8.47 -5.80
C ASP A 71 10.83 -9.65 -5.39
N HIS A 72 10.08 -9.49 -4.29
CA HIS A 72 9.13 -10.47 -3.78
C HIS A 72 7.68 -10.26 -4.26
N ILE A 73 7.42 -9.24 -5.08
CA ILE A 73 6.11 -9.09 -5.74
C ILE A 73 5.93 -10.22 -6.75
N VAL A 74 4.79 -10.90 -6.65
CA VAL A 74 4.43 -12.01 -7.54
C VAL A 74 3.50 -11.50 -8.63
N GLY A 75 3.85 -11.79 -9.88
CA GLY A 75 3.03 -11.43 -11.03
C GLY A 75 3.10 -9.94 -11.36
N THR A 76 1.95 -9.33 -11.62
CA THR A 76 1.85 -7.95 -12.09
C THR A 76 1.14 -7.06 -11.07
N ILE A 77 1.52 -5.79 -11.04
CA ILE A 77 0.75 -4.75 -10.34
C ILE A 77 -0.41 -4.34 -11.24
N GLU A 78 -1.63 -4.47 -10.73
CA GLU A 78 -2.86 -4.15 -11.45
C GLU A 78 -3.47 -2.86 -10.92
N VAL A 79 -3.94 -1.98 -11.81
CA VAL A 79 -4.85 -0.91 -11.42
C VAL A 79 -6.25 -1.50 -11.34
N VAL A 80 -6.81 -1.57 -10.14
CA VAL A 80 -8.15 -2.15 -9.92
C VAL A 80 -9.24 -1.09 -9.85
N ARG A 81 -8.91 0.16 -9.52
CA ARG A 81 -9.82 1.31 -9.49
C ARG A 81 -9.12 2.59 -9.89
N GLU A 82 -9.87 3.47 -10.55
CA GLU A 82 -9.46 4.82 -10.91
C GLU A 82 -10.58 5.81 -10.52
N PHE A 83 -10.18 6.97 -10.00
CA PHE A 83 -11.07 8.07 -9.62
C PHE A 83 -10.53 9.38 -10.23
N ARG A 84 -11.42 10.24 -10.69
CA ARG A 84 -11.14 11.56 -11.28
C ARG A 84 -12.13 12.58 -10.74
#